data_AF-A0A9D3T1C8-F1
#
_entry.id   AF-A0A9D3T1C8-F1
#
_cell.length_a   1.000
_cell.length_b   1.000
_cell.length_c   1.000
_cell.angle_alpha   90.00
_cell.angle_beta   90.00
_cell.angle_gamma   90.00
#
_symmetry.space_group_name_H-M   'P 1'
#
loop_
_entity.id
_entity.type
_entity.pdbx_description
1 polymer ?
#
loop_
_entity_poly.entity_id
_entity_poly.type
_entity_poly.pdbx_seq_one_letter_code
_entity_poly.pdbx_strand_id
1 'polypeptide(L)'
;MGSQNAFCPGGNSSTICDCSYNMSSWEQTMDHLYTYFYLIIFIPGLLGNSLALWVLCRFIRKKTKAIIFMINLAIADLAHVLSLPLRIYYYFNHTWPFGKGLCLLCFYLKYLNMYASIAFLVCISIQRCVFLMHPFCAKKWKRRYDVRISITLWLVVGFFCSPFIIMRSNSAPSGSGCFKDLPTRKLSPRLVAPMVAFGELLGFVIPLAIISFCSYRIARSLRQDFPGQQAVSDKHKALRMVLVCTGVFLFCFAPYHVNFLFYMMATQDIIVSCPLQLVVKHFHPISLCIASLNCCLNPLIYYFLTTEFQQQLARHGSSVLRGRLMSLESSSSFKE
;
A
#
# COMPACT_ATOMS: atom_id res chain seq x y z
N MET A 1 -15.93 17.55 -22.86
CA MET A 1 -15.79 16.29 -23.61
C MET A 1 -15.21 16.64 -24.98
N GLY A 2 -13.90 16.61 -25.13
CA GLY A 2 -13.22 16.90 -26.40
C GLY A 2 -12.61 15.61 -26.95
N SER A 3 -13.10 15.16 -28.11
CA SER A 3 -12.64 13.98 -28.82
C SER A 3 -11.19 14.16 -29.28
N GLN A 4 -10.26 13.40 -28.72
CA GLN A 4 -8.89 13.30 -29.22
C GLN A 4 -8.84 12.13 -30.22
N ASN A 5 -8.71 12.45 -31.51
CA ASN A 5 -8.67 11.46 -32.58
C ASN A 5 -7.33 10.72 -32.61
N ALA A 6 -7.38 9.42 -32.84
CA ALA A 6 -6.21 8.63 -33.25
C ALA A 6 -5.76 9.09 -34.64
N PHE A 7 -4.46 9.30 -34.84
CA PHE A 7 -3.90 9.68 -36.14
C PHE A 7 -3.53 8.40 -36.90
N CYS A 8 -4.31 8.02 -37.92
CA CYS A 8 -3.93 6.96 -38.86
C CYS A 8 -3.49 7.63 -40.17
N PRO A 9 -2.19 7.66 -40.53
CA PRO A 9 -1.76 8.21 -41.80
C PRO A 9 -1.99 7.18 -42.92
N GLY A 10 -2.81 7.56 -43.90
CA GLY A 10 -2.82 6.97 -45.25
C GLY A 10 -3.62 5.67 -45.42
N GLY A 11 -4.60 5.72 -46.33
CA GLY A 11 -5.33 4.55 -46.80
C GLY A 11 -4.45 3.61 -47.61
N ASN A 12 -4.07 2.50 -47.00
CA ASN A 12 -3.88 1.19 -47.62
C ASN A 12 -3.81 0.14 -46.51
N SER A 13 -4.44 -1.02 -46.73
CA SER A 13 -4.87 -2.01 -45.72
C SER A 13 -3.78 -2.77 -44.94
N SER A 14 -2.66 -2.13 -44.57
CA SER A 14 -1.60 -2.76 -43.77
C SER A 14 -0.76 -1.78 -42.91
N THR A 15 -1.23 -0.55 -42.67
CA THR A 15 -0.59 0.37 -41.72
C THR A 15 -1.04 0.09 -40.28
N ILE A 16 -0.09 -0.33 -39.44
CA ILE A 16 -0.25 -0.36 -37.98
C ILE A 16 -0.58 1.07 -37.54
N CYS A 17 -1.82 1.33 -37.09
CA CYS A 17 -2.15 2.64 -36.51
C CYS A 17 -1.38 2.79 -35.21
N ASP A 18 -0.42 3.72 -35.19
CA ASP A 18 0.30 4.08 -33.99
C ASP A 18 -0.67 4.88 -33.09
N CYS A 19 -0.94 4.41 -31.87
CA CYS A 19 -1.81 5.09 -30.92
C CYS A 19 -1.09 6.33 -30.34
N SER A 20 -0.81 7.34 -31.15
CA SER A 20 -0.10 8.56 -30.74
C SER A 20 -1.08 9.58 -30.14
N TYR A 21 -1.46 9.39 -28.88
CA TYR A 21 -2.13 10.44 -28.12
C TYR A 21 -1.10 11.39 -27.52
N ASN A 22 -1.31 12.70 -27.64
CA ASN A 22 -0.48 13.69 -26.95
C ASN A 22 -0.76 13.64 -25.43
N MET A 23 0.11 12.97 -24.67
CA MET A 23 -0.03 12.77 -23.22
C MET A 23 0.58 13.90 -22.38
N SER A 24 1.23 14.89 -22.99
CA SER A 24 2.00 15.93 -22.27
C SER A 24 1.19 16.69 -21.21
N SER A 25 -0.03 17.12 -21.55
CA SER A 25 -0.92 17.83 -20.61
C SER A 25 -1.35 16.95 -19.43
N TRP A 26 -1.60 15.66 -19.68
CA TRP A 26 -1.93 14.70 -18.63
C TRP A 26 -0.74 14.44 -17.71
N GLU A 27 0.45 14.26 -18.28
CA GLU A 27 1.69 14.05 -17.51
C GLU A 27 1.98 15.24 -16.59
N GLN A 28 1.84 16.48 -17.07
CA GLN A 28 1.96 17.67 -16.22
C GLN A 28 0.92 17.68 -15.09
N THR A 29 -0.33 17.36 -15.41
CA THR A 29 -1.41 17.26 -14.40
C THR A 29 -1.07 16.19 -13.34
N MET A 30 -0.51 15.06 -13.75
CA MET A 30 -0.11 13.99 -12.85
C MET A 30 1.11 14.34 -12.00
N ASP A 31 2.07 15.12 -12.51
CA ASP A 31 3.20 15.60 -11.71
C ASP A 31 2.72 16.49 -10.55
N HIS A 32 1.80 17.42 -10.84
CA HIS A 32 1.16 18.23 -9.81
C HIS A 32 0.38 17.36 -8.82
N LEU A 33 -0.43 16.41 -9.31
CA LEU A 33 -1.16 15.46 -8.47
C LEU A 33 -0.20 14.72 -7.52
N TYR A 34 0.87 14.13 -8.04
CA TYR A 34 1.85 13.40 -7.23
C TYR A 34 2.51 14.28 -6.18
N THR A 35 2.89 15.51 -6.55
CA THR A 35 3.51 16.47 -5.63
C THR A 35 2.59 16.76 -4.44
N TYR A 36 1.36 17.20 -4.69
CA TYR A 36 0.42 17.55 -3.62
C TYR A 36 -0.04 16.33 -2.84
N PHE A 37 -0.32 15.21 -3.53
CA PHE A 37 -0.75 13.98 -2.90
C PHE A 37 0.32 13.43 -1.94
N TYR A 38 1.58 13.38 -2.38
CA TYR A 38 2.68 12.93 -1.53
C TYR A 38 2.96 13.88 -0.36
N LEU A 39 2.81 15.20 -0.53
CA LEU A 39 2.86 16.15 0.58
C LEU A 39 1.78 15.88 1.64
N ILE A 40 0.54 15.64 1.19
CA ILE A 40 -0.61 15.37 2.06
C ILE A 40 -0.42 14.08 2.86
N ILE A 41 0.10 13.00 2.25
CA ILE A 41 0.25 11.71 2.96
C ILE A 41 1.54 11.62 3.77
N PHE A 42 2.58 12.42 3.46
CA PHE A 42 3.88 12.34 4.12
C PHE A 42 3.79 12.59 5.62
N ILE A 43 3.16 13.71 6.02
CA ILE A 43 3.04 14.10 7.43
C ILE A 43 2.22 13.08 8.24
N PRO A 44 0.96 12.73 7.87
CA PRO A 44 0.18 11.77 8.64
C PRO A 44 0.79 10.36 8.59
N GLY A 45 1.39 9.96 7.46
CA GLY A 45 2.10 8.69 7.35
C GLY A 45 3.29 8.61 8.29
N LEU A 46 4.09 9.68 8.39
CA LEU A 46 5.28 9.72 9.24
C LEU A 46 4.89 9.73 10.72
N LEU A 47 4.01 10.65 11.12
CA LEU A 47 3.58 10.80 12.50
C LEU A 47 2.81 9.57 12.99
N GLY A 48 1.84 9.10 12.18
CA GLY A 48 0.99 7.97 12.53
C GLY A 48 1.78 6.67 12.70
N ASN A 49 2.66 6.34 11.75
CA ASN A 49 3.45 5.11 11.84
C ASN A 49 4.59 5.21 12.86
N SER A 50 5.18 6.39 13.09
CA SER A 50 6.18 6.57 14.15
C SER A 50 5.56 6.39 15.53
N LEU A 51 4.39 7.00 15.77
CA LEU A 51 3.64 6.82 17.00
C LEU A 51 3.23 5.36 17.20
N ALA A 52 2.71 4.71 16.14
CA ALA A 52 2.36 3.30 16.18
C ALA A 52 3.56 2.43 16.52
N LEU A 53 4.70 2.63 15.86
CA LEU A 53 5.92 1.87 16.10
C LEU A 53 6.40 2.06 17.56
N TRP A 54 6.40 3.30 18.06
CA TRP A 54 6.78 3.60 19.45
C TRP A 54 5.87 2.89 20.46
N VAL A 55 4.55 2.99 20.28
CA VAL A 55 3.56 2.31 21.15
C VAL A 55 3.76 0.79 21.08
N LEU A 56 3.79 0.21 19.88
CA LEU A 56 3.91 -1.23 19.68
C LEU A 56 5.21 -1.81 20.25
N CYS A 57 6.33 -1.10 20.09
CA CYS A 57 7.62 -1.49 20.68
C CYS A 57 7.60 -1.42 22.21
N ARG A 58 6.98 -0.40 22.81
CA ARG A 58 6.84 -0.30 24.27
C ARG A 58 5.97 -1.41 24.85
N PHE A 59 4.91 -1.80 24.14
CA PHE A 59 3.97 -2.85 24.57
C PHE A 59 4.33 -4.24 24.05
N ILE A 60 5.48 -4.42 23.40
CA ILE A 60 5.94 -5.69 22.84
C ILE A 60 6.11 -6.80 23.88
N ARG A 61 6.27 -6.42 25.16
CA ARG A 61 6.37 -7.34 26.30
C ARG A 61 4.99 -7.84 26.77
N LYS A 62 3.91 -7.17 26.40
CA LYS A 62 2.55 -7.63 26.69
C LYS A 62 2.19 -8.77 25.72
N LYS A 63 1.41 -9.75 26.17
CA LYS A 63 1.03 -10.96 25.40
C LYS A 63 0.00 -10.68 24.29
N THR A 64 0.08 -9.53 23.63
CA THR A 64 -0.84 -9.17 22.56
C THR A 64 -0.44 -9.88 21.27
N LYS A 65 -1.34 -10.74 20.81
CA LYS A 65 -1.18 -11.54 19.60
C LYS A 65 -1.21 -10.62 18.36
N ALA A 66 -0.36 -10.88 17.36
CA ALA A 66 -0.12 -10.08 16.14
C ALA A 66 0.72 -8.78 16.26
N ILE A 67 1.29 -8.43 17.42
CA ILE A 67 2.14 -7.22 17.54
C ILE A 67 3.30 -7.20 16.55
N ILE A 68 3.97 -8.33 16.32
CA ILE A 68 5.15 -8.37 15.44
C ILE A 68 4.77 -8.03 14.00
N PHE A 69 3.65 -8.56 13.49
CA PHE A 69 3.19 -8.23 12.14
C PHE A 69 2.83 -6.75 12.02
N MET A 70 2.19 -6.16 13.05
CA MET A 70 1.92 -4.72 13.09
C MET A 70 3.20 -3.87 13.10
N ILE A 71 4.23 -4.28 13.84
CA ILE A 71 5.53 -3.59 13.86
C ILE A 71 6.17 -3.62 12.47
N ASN A 72 6.19 -4.78 11.81
CA ASN A 72 6.76 -4.89 10.47
C ASN A 72 5.96 -4.09 9.44
N LEU A 73 4.63 -4.01 9.58
CA LEU A 73 3.77 -3.15 8.75
C LEU A 73 4.16 -1.67 8.93
N ALA A 74 4.30 -1.20 10.17
CA ALA A 74 4.74 0.17 10.45
C ALA A 74 6.16 0.46 9.91
N ILE A 75 7.08 -0.50 9.97
CA ILE A 75 8.43 -0.37 9.39
C ILE A 75 8.35 -0.24 7.87
N ALA A 76 7.55 -1.08 7.20
CA ALA A 76 7.36 -1.00 5.76
C ALA A 76 6.74 0.34 5.34
N ASP A 77 5.77 0.85 6.10
CA ASP A 77 5.12 2.14 5.85
C ASP A 77 6.10 3.31 6.05
N LEU A 78 6.89 3.31 7.13
CA LEU A 78 7.90 4.33 7.38
C LEU A 78 8.97 4.35 6.28
N ALA A 79 9.43 3.18 5.83
CA ALA A 79 10.40 3.09 4.73
C ALA A 79 9.86 3.72 3.44
N HIS A 80 8.58 3.52 3.12
CA HIS A 80 7.94 4.19 1.98
C HIS A 80 7.79 5.69 2.21
N VAL A 81 7.28 6.11 3.37
CA VAL A 81 7.03 7.52 3.69
C VAL A 81 8.33 8.33 3.67
N LEU A 82 9.43 7.78 4.19
CA LEU A 82 10.75 8.42 4.16
C LEU A 82 11.30 8.59 2.73
N SER A 83 10.81 7.83 1.76
CA SER A 83 11.17 8.01 0.35
C SER A 83 10.37 9.11 -0.37
N LEU A 84 9.25 9.58 0.22
CA LEU A 84 8.36 10.55 -0.40
C LEU A 84 8.99 11.94 -0.60
N PRO A 85 9.81 12.52 0.31
CA PRO A 85 10.43 13.82 0.09
C PRO A 85 11.26 13.88 -1.20
N LEU A 86 12.00 12.81 -1.51
CA LEU A 86 12.78 12.71 -2.75
C LEU A 86 11.87 12.65 -4.00
N ARG A 87 10.74 11.92 -3.90
CA ARG A 87 9.72 11.89 -4.96
C ARG A 87 9.08 13.26 -5.17
N ILE A 88 8.71 13.95 -4.09
CA ILE A 88 8.14 15.30 -4.12
C ILE A 88 9.13 16.25 -4.81
N TYR A 89 10.41 16.20 -4.44
CA TYR A 89 11.44 17.02 -5.09
C TYR A 89 11.47 16.79 -6.61
N TYR A 90 11.43 15.53 -7.04
CA TYR A 90 11.44 15.18 -8.45
C TYR A 90 10.19 15.68 -9.21
N TYR A 91 8.99 15.45 -8.68
CA TYR A 91 7.76 15.87 -9.35
C TYR A 91 7.56 17.39 -9.34
N PHE A 92 8.20 18.10 -8.42
CA PHE A 92 8.17 19.57 -8.37
C PHE A 92 9.24 20.23 -9.25
N ASN A 93 10.48 19.72 -9.24
CA ASN A 93 11.62 20.33 -9.95
C ASN A 93 11.92 19.69 -11.30
N HIS A 94 11.24 18.60 -11.65
CA HIS A 94 11.45 17.81 -12.87
C HIS A 94 12.91 17.36 -13.10
N THR A 95 13.70 17.26 -12.03
CA THR A 95 15.13 16.90 -12.05
C THR A 95 15.48 15.94 -10.90
N TRP A 96 16.46 15.06 -11.13
CA TRP A 96 16.94 14.09 -10.15
C TRP A 96 18.46 14.20 -9.91
N PRO A 97 18.91 15.00 -8.93
CA PRO A 97 20.34 15.18 -8.64
C PRO A 97 20.93 14.10 -7.70
N PHE A 98 20.10 13.24 -7.10
CA PHE A 98 20.51 12.31 -6.03
C PHE A 98 21.19 11.02 -6.52
N GLY A 99 21.43 10.91 -7.82
CA GLY A 99 22.07 9.74 -8.43
C GLY A 99 21.16 8.52 -8.57
N LYS A 100 21.58 7.59 -9.43
CA LYS A 100 20.77 6.43 -9.86
C LYS A 100 20.40 5.48 -8.73
N GLY A 101 21.31 5.23 -7.79
CA GLY A 101 21.08 4.30 -6.68
C GLY A 101 19.87 4.69 -5.83
N LEU A 102 19.76 5.98 -5.47
CA LEU A 102 18.61 6.49 -4.72
C LEU A 102 17.32 6.48 -5.55
N CYS A 103 17.37 6.75 -6.86
CA CYS A 103 16.20 6.66 -7.74
C CYS A 103 15.61 5.24 -7.71
N LEU A 104 16.46 4.22 -7.92
CA LEU A 104 16.05 2.83 -7.92
C LEU A 104 15.61 2.35 -6.53
N LEU A 105 16.26 2.83 -5.45
CA LEU A 105 15.84 2.54 -4.09
C LEU A 105 14.45 3.11 -3.79
N CYS A 106 14.20 4.38 -4.08
CA CYS A 106 12.89 5.00 -3.89
C CYS A 106 11.81 4.30 -4.72
N PHE A 107 12.13 3.87 -5.94
CA PHE A 107 11.23 3.07 -6.77
C PHE A 107 10.92 1.72 -6.10
N TYR A 108 11.95 0.98 -5.69
CA TYR A 108 11.83 -0.31 -5.01
C TYR A 108 11.02 -0.24 -3.71
N LEU A 109 11.29 0.75 -2.87
CA LEU A 109 10.60 0.92 -1.58
C LEU A 109 9.08 1.04 -1.72
N LYS A 110 8.58 1.60 -2.83
CA LYS A 110 7.13 1.66 -3.12
C LYS A 110 6.52 0.27 -3.33
N TYR A 111 7.15 -0.57 -4.14
CA TYR A 111 6.66 -1.93 -4.39
C TYR A 111 6.88 -2.83 -3.18
N LEU A 112 8.06 -2.72 -2.54
CA LEU A 112 8.36 -3.43 -1.30
C LEU A 112 7.31 -3.14 -0.23
N ASN A 113 6.95 -1.86 -0.03
CA ASN A 113 5.88 -1.48 0.89
C ASN A 113 4.54 -2.12 0.49
N MET A 114 4.10 -1.97 -0.75
CA MET A 114 2.83 -2.52 -1.22
C MET A 114 2.71 -4.03 -0.92
N TYR A 115 3.68 -4.81 -1.38
CA TYR A 115 3.65 -6.27 -1.23
C TYR A 115 3.89 -6.71 0.23
N ALA A 116 4.74 -6.02 0.98
CA ALA A 116 4.92 -6.30 2.40
C ALA A 116 3.63 -6.01 3.18
N SER A 117 2.96 -4.89 2.92
CA SER A 117 1.68 -4.54 3.54
C SER A 117 0.64 -5.62 3.27
N ILE A 118 0.47 -6.04 2.01
CA ILE A 118 -0.45 -7.11 1.64
C ILE A 118 -0.15 -8.40 2.41
N ALA A 119 1.11 -8.83 2.43
CA ALA A 119 1.52 -10.05 3.13
C ALA A 119 1.27 -9.99 4.65
N PHE A 120 1.55 -8.85 5.29
CA PHE A 120 1.29 -8.68 6.72
C PHE A 120 -0.21 -8.59 7.05
N LEU A 121 -1.03 -7.97 6.20
CA LEU A 121 -2.50 -7.99 6.35
C LEU A 121 -3.06 -9.41 6.28
N VAL A 122 -2.56 -10.23 5.36
CA VAL A 122 -2.92 -11.65 5.25
C VAL A 122 -2.51 -12.41 6.51
N CYS A 123 -1.28 -12.21 6.98
CA CYS A 123 -0.80 -12.86 8.21
C CYS A 123 -1.62 -12.47 9.45
N ILE A 124 -1.98 -11.19 9.59
CA ILE A 124 -2.87 -10.71 10.66
C ILE A 124 -4.24 -11.40 10.58
N SER A 125 -4.80 -11.51 9.37
CA SER A 125 -6.10 -12.14 9.12
C SER A 125 -6.09 -13.64 9.44
N ILE A 126 -5.08 -14.38 8.96
CA ILE A 126 -4.88 -15.80 9.26
C ILE A 126 -4.71 -16.01 10.76
N GLN A 127 -3.81 -15.27 11.41
CA GLN A 127 -3.52 -15.43 12.83
C GLN A 127 -4.79 -15.25 13.67
N ARG A 128 -5.64 -14.29 13.29
CA ARG A 128 -6.88 -13.99 14.01
C ARG A 128 -7.94 -15.04 13.76
N CYS A 129 -8.09 -15.52 12.54
CA CYS A 129 -8.95 -16.65 12.23
C CYS A 129 -8.52 -17.91 12.99
N VAL A 130 -7.23 -18.29 12.93
CA VAL A 130 -6.71 -19.50 13.59
C VAL A 130 -6.85 -19.41 15.10
N PHE A 131 -6.55 -18.26 15.72
CA PHE A 131 -6.63 -18.13 17.17
C PHE A 131 -8.06 -18.12 17.69
N LEU A 132 -9.01 -17.67 16.88
CA LEU A 132 -10.43 -17.72 17.22
C LEU A 132 -10.98 -19.15 17.10
N MET A 133 -10.67 -19.85 16.01
CA MET A 133 -11.18 -21.20 15.74
C MET A 133 -10.46 -22.29 16.56
N HIS A 134 -9.19 -22.07 16.90
CA HIS A 134 -8.35 -23.05 17.59
C HIS A 134 -7.61 -22.42 18.79
N PRO A 135 -8.30 -22.21 19.93
CA PRO A 135 -7.73 -21.56 21.11
C PRO A 135 -6.53 -22.33 21.70
N PHE A 136 -6.48 -23.66 21.57
CA PHE A 136 -5.33 -24.47 22.00
C PHE A 136 -4.07 -24.18 21.17
N CYS A 137 -4.20 -24.02 19.85
CA CYS A 137 -3.11 -23.57 18.98
C CYS A 137 -2.65 -22.17 19.41
N ALA A 138 -3.60 -21.28 19.71
CA ALA A 138 -3.33 -19.93 20.18
C ALA A 138 -2.58 -19.89 21.53
N LYS A 139 -2.73 -20.91 22.38
CA LYS A 139 -2.01 -21.04 23.66
C LYS A 139 -0.59 -21.55 23.46
N LYS A 140 -0.39 -22.50 22.53
CA LYS A 140 0.93 -23.06 22.19
C LYS A 140 1.77 -22.15 21.28
N TRP A 141 1.15 -21.17 20.62
CA TRP A 141 1.81 -20.26 19.70
C TRP A 141 2.88 -19.42 20.41
N LYS A 142 4.12 -19.50 19.93
CA LYS A 142 5.26 -18.76 20.47
C LYS A 142 5.60 -17.58 19.57
N ARG A 143 6.03 -16.49 20.19
CA ARG A 143 6.49 -15.26 19.53
C ARG A 143 7.54 -15.49 18.43
N ARG A 144 8.41 -16.48 18.60
CA ARG A 144 9.43 -16.87 17.60
C ARG A 144 8.83 -17.23 16.24
N TYR A 145 7.60 -17.71 16.18
CA TYR A 145 6.94 -18.04 14.92
C TYR A 145 6.60 -16.78 14.14
N ASP A 146 6.04 -15.75 14.79
CA ASP A 146 5.77 -14.46 14.14
C ASP A 146 7.06 -13.80 13.62
N VAL A 147 8.15 -13.89 14.39
CA VAL A 147 9.47 -13.39 13.95
C VAL A 147 9.98 -14.15 12.71
N ARG A 148 9.96 -15.49 12.74
CA ARG A 148 10.39 -16.32 11.60
C ARG A 148 9.56 -16.05 10.36
N ILE A 149 8.23 -16.01 10.49
CA ILE A 149 7.32 -15.66 9.40
C ILE A 149 7.66 -14.28 8.83
N SER A 150 7.88 -13.28 9.69
CA SER A 150 8.23 -11.93 9.24
C SER A 150 9.55 -11.89 8.48
N ILE A 151 10.59 -12.58 8.97
CA ILE A 151 11.88 -12.69 8.26
C ILE A 151 11.69 -13.36 6.90
N THR A 152 10.98 -14.48 6.85
CA THR A 152 10.68 -15.17 5.58
C THR A 152 9.94 -14.25 4.63
N LEU A 153 8.93 -13.52 5.10
CA LEU A 153 8.18 -12.57 4.28
C LEU A 153 9.08 -11.45 3.72
N TRP A 154 9.96 -10.86 4.53
CA TRP A 154 10.89 -9.84 4.04
C TRP A 154 11.83 -10.36 2.96
N LEU A 155 12.38 -11.56 3.13
CA LEU A 155 13.25 -12.18 2.13
C LEU A 155 12.49 -12.50 0.84
N VAL A 156 11.32 -13.12 0.97
CA VAL A 156 10.46 -13.52 -0.14
C VAL A 156 9.97 -12.29 -0.92
N VAL A 157 9.34 -11.34 -0.23
CA VAL A 157 8.82 -10.12 -0.86
C VAL A 157 9.96 -9.29 -1.44
N GLY A 158 11.07 -9.14 -0.71
CA GLY A 158 12.22 -8.37 -1.20
C GLY A 158 12.82 -8.97 -2.47
N PHE A 159 13.01 -10.29 -2.49
CA PHE A 159 13.48 -11.01 -3.67
C PHE A 159 12.52 -10.83 -4.86
N PHE A 160 11.22 -11.05 -4.65
CA PHE A 160 10.22 -10.95 -5.71
C PHE A 160 9.91 -9.52 -6.16
N CYS A 161 10.25 -8.50 -5.38
CA CYS A 161 10.17 -7.10 -5.80
C CYS A 161 11.36 -6.66 -6.67
N SER A 162 12.47 -7.39 -6.65
CA SER A 162 13.68 -7.03 -7.42
C SER A 162 13.48 -6.93 -8.95
N PRO A 163 12.67 -7.78 -9.62
CA PRO A 163 12.44 -7.68 -11.05
C PRO A 163 11.84 -6.35 -11.49
N PHE A 164 11.00 -5.72 -10.66
CA PHE A 164 10.41 -4.41 -10.98
C PHE A 164 11.47 -3.31 -11.19
N ILE A 165 12.63 -3.44 -10.53
CA ILE A 165 13.78 -2.54 -10.75
C ILE A 165 14.51 -2.92 -12.04
N ILE A 166 14.78 -4.21 -12.24
CA ILE A 166 15.56 -4.73 -13.38
C ILE A 166 14.86 -4.41 -14.71
N MET A 167 13.52 -4.40 -14.70
CA MET A 167 12.69 -4.05 -15.85
C MET A 167 12.81 -2.58 -16.25
N ARG A 168 13.40 -1.71 -15.43
CA ARG A 168 13.59 -0.30 -15.77
C ARG A 168 14.88 -0.08 -16.55
N SER A 169 14.82 0.78 -17.57
CA SER A 169 15.99 1.16 -18.38
C SER A 169 17.10 1.71 -17.49
N ASN A 170 18.34 1.49 -17.93
CA ASN A 170 19.51 2.00 -17.21
C ASN A 170 19.80 3.48 -17.47
N SER A 171 19.11 4.08 -18.44
CA SER A 171 19.38 5.43 -18.94
C SER A 171 18.07 6.20 -19.09
N ALA A 172 17.99 7.36 -18.44
CA ALA A 172 16.99 8.37 -18.75
C ALA A 172 17.44 9.14 -20.01
N PRO A 173 16.55 9.49 -20.94
CA PRO A 173 16.90 10.18 -22.19
C PRO A 173 17.68 11.51 -21.97
N SER A 174 17.40 12.20 -20.87
CA SER A 174 17.98 13.51 -20.52
C SER A 174 19.12 13.46 -19.49
N GLY A 175 19.51 12.27 -19.01
CA GLY A 175 20.55 12.11 -17.98
C GLY A 175 20.16 12.57 -16.56
N SER A 176 19.08 13.36 -16.40
CA SER A 176 18.59 13.92 -15.13
C SER A 176 17.21 13.39 -14.70
N GLY A 177 16.62 12.44 -15.43
CA GLY A 177 15.28 11.89 -15.17
C GLY A 177 15.24 10.69 -14.22
N CYS A 178 14.10 10.47 -13.57
CA CYS A 178 13.79 9.31 -12.71
C CYS A 178 12.30 8.94 -12.84
N PHE A 179 11.82 7.88 -12.17
CA PHE A 179 10.42 7.46 -12.10
C PHE A 179 9.70 7.37 -13.46
N LYS A 180 8.96 8.42 -13.87
CA LYS A 180 8.23 8.45 -15.15
C LYS A 180 9.17 8.51 -16.36
N ASP A 181 10.34 9.12 -16.22
CA ASP A 181 11.32 9.27 -17.30
C ASP A 181 12.17 8.00 -17.52
N LEU A 182 11.96 6.97 -16.69
CA LEU A 182 12.71 5.73 -16.77
C LEU A 182 11.89 4.68 -17.54
N PRO A 183 12.14 4.48 -18.84
CA PRO A 183 11.31 3.61 -19.65
C PRO A 183 11.36 2.16 -19.16
N THR A 184 10.24 1.46 -19.29
CA THR A 184 10.18 0.01 -19.06
C THR A 184 10.84 -0.69 -20.24
N ARG A 185 11.76 -1.62 -19.96
CA ARG A 185 12.41 -2.45 -20.98
C ARG A 185 11.35 -3.35 -21.63
N LYS A 186 11.35 -3.41 -22.96
CA LYS A 186 10.61 -4.44 -23.70
C LYS A 186 11.28 -5.78 -23.41
N LEU A 187 10.51 -6.73 -22.88
CA LEU A 187 10.99 -8.05 -22.51
C LEU A 187 10.22 -9.08 -23.34
N SER A 188 10.80 -10.26 -23.53
CA SER A 188 10.09 -11.32 -24.26
C SER A 188 8.78 -11.66 -23.53
N PRO A 189 7.66 -11.88 -24.25
CA PRO A 189 6.39 -12.25 -23.62
C PRO A 189 6.49 -13.50 -22.73
N ARG A 190 7.42 -14.42 -23.06
CA ARG A 190 7.71 -15.64 -22.29
C ARG A 190 8.25 -15.37 -20.89
N LEU A 191 8.87 -14.21 -20.66
CA LEU A 191 9.34 -13.77 -19.34
C LEU A 191 8.30 -12.88 -18.64
N VAL A 192 7.63 -12.00 -19.38
CA VAL A 192 6.67 -11.06 -18.79
C VAL A 192 5.42 -11.78 -18.28
N ALA A 193 4.87 -12.72 -19.05
CA ALA A 193 3.66 -13.43 -18.67
C ALA A 193 3.76 -14.15 -17.31
N PRO A 194 4.77 -14.99 -17.03
CA PRO A 194 4.90 -15.62 -15.72
C PRO A 194 5.20 -14.61 -14.60
N MET A 195 5.96 -13.54 -14.87
CA MET A 195 6.22 -12.48 -13.87
C MET A 195 4.93 -11.75 -13.47
N VAL A 196 4.12 -11.35 -14.45
CA VAL A 196 2.84 -10.67 -14.20
C VAL A 196 1.86 -11.63 -13.52
N ALA A 197 1.73 -12.86 -14.01
CA ALA A 197 0.85 -13.86 -13.40
C ALA A 197 1.23 -14.13 -11.93
N PHE A 198 2.52 -14.28 -11.64
CA PHE A 198 3.00 -14.49 -10.28
C PHE A 198 2.79 -13.26 -9.39
N GLY A 199 3.06 -12.06 -9.91
CA GLY A 199 2.83 -10.79 -9.22
C GLY A 199 1.37 -10.55 -8.86
N GLU A 200 0.44 -10.90 -9.75
CA GLU A 200 -1.01 -10.80 -9.52
C GLU A 200 -1.53 -11.92 -8.61
N LEU A 201 -1.01 -13.14 -8.77
CA LEU A 201 -1.39 -14.26 -7.92
C LEU A 201 -1.00 -14.00 -6.45
N LEU A 202 0.24 -13.56 -6.21
CA LEU A 202 0.74 -13.28 -4.86
C LEU A 202 0.26 -11.93 -4.31
N GLY A 203 0.11 -10.92 -5.16
CA GLY A 203 -0.28 -9.57 -4.76
C GLY A 203 -1.79 -9.40 -4.57
N PHE A 204 -2.61 -10.18 -5.30
CA PHE A 204 -4.04 -9.94 -5.32
C PHE A 204 -4.88 -11.21 -5.07
N VAL A 205 -4.77 -12.21 -5.93
CA VAL A 205 -5.70 -13.35 -5.94
C VAL A 205 -5.60 -14.20 -4.66
N ILE A 206 -4.39 -14.62 -4.28
CA ILE A 206 -4.18 -15.41 -3.06
C ILE A 206 -4.52 -14.59 -1.80
N PRO A 207 -4.02 -13.35 -1.63
CA PRO A 207 -4.42 -12.49 -0.50
C PRO A 207 -5.94 -12.33 -0.37
N LEU A 208 -6.63 -12.02 -1.48
CA LEU A 208 -8.08 -11.84 -1.50
C LEU A 208 -8.80 -13.13 -1.08
N ALA A 209 -8.41 -14.27 -1.63
CA ALA A 209 -9.00 -15.56 -1.28
C ALA A 209 -8.82 -15.89 0.21
N ILE A 210 -7.62 -15.70 0.75
CA ILE A 210 -7.31 -15.98 2.16
C ILE A 210 -8.10 -15.05 3.08
N ILE A 211 -8.09 -13.74 2.82
CA ILE A 211 -8.79 -12.75 3.66
C ILE A 211 -10.29 -13.02 3.62
N SER A 212 -10.85 -13.27 2.44
CA SER A 212 -12.28 -13.58 2.28
C SER A 212 -12.67 -14.87 3.00
N PHE A 213 -11.85 -15.91 2.89
CA PHE A 213 -12.04 -17.16 3.63
C PHE A 213 -12.00 -16.95 5.15
N CYS A 214 -11.03 -16.18 5.66
CA CYS A 214 -10.93 -15.84 7.07
C CYS A 214 -12.18 -15.09 7.55
N SER A 215 -12.61 -14.07 6.81
CA SER A 215 -13.83 -13.30 7.09
C SER A 215 -15.07 -14.19 7.13
N TYR A 216 -15.24 -15.06 6.13
CA TYR A 216 -16.36 -16.00 6.07
C TYR A 216 -16.37 -16.97 7.26
N ARG A 217 -15.23 -17.57 7.61
CA ARG A 217 -15.12 -18.52 8.72
C ARG A 217 -15.46 -17.87 10.07
N ILE A 218 -14.96 -16.66 10.31
CA ILE A 218 -15.25 -15.91 11.53
C ILE A 218 -16.75 -15.52 11.59
N ALA A 219 -17.30 -15.00 10.49
CA ALA A 219 -18.71 -14.62 10.42
C ALA A 219 -19.65 -15.82 10.62
N ARG A 220 -19.30 -16.99 10.07
CA ARG A 220 -20.06 -18.22 10.28
C ARG A 220 -20.01 -18.70 11.73
N SER A 221 -18.85 -18.63 12.40
CA SER A 221 -18.73 -19.00 13.82
C SER A 221 -19.55 -18.10 14.76
N LEU A 222 -19.86 -16.87 14.36
CA LEU A 222 -20.78 -16.00 15.10
C LEU A 222 -22.25 -16.42 14.98
N ARG A 223 -22.63 -17.10 13.89
CA ARG A 223 -24.01 -17.54 13.64
C ARG A 223 -24.34 -18.90 14.24
N GLN A 224 -23.34 -19.76 14.43
CA GLN A 224 -23.55 -21.18 14.77
C GLN A 224 -23.34 -21.52 16.24
N ASP A 225 -22.61 -20.70 16.99
CA ASP A 225 -22.37 -20.94 18.41
C ASP A 225 -23.34 -20.10 19.25
N PHE A 226 -23.79 -20.62 20.41
CA PHE A 226 -24.39 -19.85 21.52
C PHE A 226 -23.31 -19.69 22.62
N PRO A 227 -22.32 -18.79 22.48
CA PRO A 227 -21.23 -18.67 23.43
C PRO A 227 -21.64 -17.73 24.58
N GLY A 228 -21.00 -17.85 25.74
CA GLY A 228 -21.10 -16.82 26.79
C GLY A 228 -20.70 -15.43 26.27
N GLN A 229 -21.25 -14.36 26.88
CA GLN A 229 -21.09 -12.96 26.45
C GLN A 229 -19.64 -12.54 26.12
N GLN A 230 -18.65 -13.00 26.91
CA GLN A 230 -17.24 -12.65 26.70
C GLN A 230 -16.67 -13.23 25.39
N ALA A 231 -17.03 -14.47 25.04
CA ALA A 231 -16.58 -15.11 23.81
C ALA A 231 -17.23 -14.49 22.56
N VAL A 232 -18.45 -13.98 22.68
CA VAL A 232 -19.14 -13.21 21.62
C VAL A 232 -18.40 -11.89 21.35
N SER A 233 -18.03 -11.15 22.40
CA SER A 233 -17.27 -9.90 22.28
C SER A 233 -15.92 -10.08 21.57
N ASP A 234 -15.16 -11.13 21.92
CA ASP A 234 -13.87 -11.43 21.29
C ASP A 234 -14.02 -11.81 19.80
N LYS A 235 -15.07 -12.57 19.45
CA LYS A 235 -15.40 -12.89 18.05
C LYS A 235 -15.75 -11.65 17.24
N HIS A 236 -16.58 -10.74 17.78
CA HIS A 236 -16.91 -9.48 17.12
C HIS A 236 -15.68 -8.61 16.90
N LYS A 237 -14.79 -8.52 17.90
CA LYS A 237 -13.52 -7.79 17.78
C LYS A 237 -12.63 -8.39 16.68
N ALA A 238 -12.51 -9.72 16.62
CA ALA A 238 -11.76 -10.40 15.59
C ALA A 238 -12.37 -10.16 14.19
N LEU A 239 -13.69 -10.29 14.05
CA LEU A 239 -14.39 -10.03 12.78
C LEU A 239 -14.18 -8.60 12.30
N ARG A 240 -14.44 -7.61 13.17
CA ARG A 240 -14.24 -6.19 12.87
C ARG A 240 -12.84 -5.94 12.35
N MET A 241 -11.83 -6.53 12.99
CA MET A 241 -10.45 -6.36 12.59
C MET A 241 -10.15 -6.98 11.21
N VAL A 242 -10.64 -8.19 10.92
CA VAL A 242 -10.43 -8.79 9.59
C VAL A 242 -11.17 -7.98 8.52
N LEU A 243 -12.38 -7.49 8.80
CA LEU A 243 -13.13 -6.61 7.88
C LEU A 243 -12.40 -5.29 7.61
N VAL A 244 -11.76 -4.68 8.61
CA VAL A 244 -10.91 -3.49 8.39
C VAL A 244 -9.71 -3.86 7.51
N CYS A 245 -9.05 -5.00 7.74
CA CYS A 245 -7.96 -5.47 6.88
C CYS A 245 -8.44 -5.70 5.44
N THR A 246 -9.64 -6.29 5.25
CA THR A 246 -10.28 -6.48 3.94
C THR A 246 -10.56 -5.13 3.28
N GLY A 247 -11.14 -4.19 4.01
CA GLY A 247 -11.47 -2.86 3.49
C GLY A 247 -10.23 -2.08 3.04
N VAL A 248 -9.16 -2.07 3.86
CA VAL A 248 -7.88 -1.44 3.48
C VAL A 248 -7.27 -2.15 2.27
N PHE A 249 -7.28 -3.48 2.24
CA PHE A 249 -6.74 -4.24 1.11
C PHE A 249 -7.49 -3.93 -0.20
N LEU A 250 -8.82 -3.99 -0.17
CA LEU A 250 -9.65 -3.75 -1.34
C LEU A 250 -9.56 -2.30 -1.81
N PHE A 251 -9.56 -1.34 -0.89
CA PHE A 251 -9.49 0.08 -1.25
C PHE A 251 -8.11 0.46 -1.79
N CYS A 252 -7.02 0.08 -1.10
CA CYS A 252 -5.67 0.49 -1.49
C CYS A 252 -5.10 -0.32 -2.65
N PHE A 253 -5.26 -1.65 -2.65
CA PHE A 253 -4.47 -2.51 -3.54
C PHE A 253 -5.26 -3.06 -4.73
N ALA A 254 -6.57 -3.31 -4.58
CA ALA A 254 -7.37 -3.83 -5.69
C ALA A 254 -7.36 -2.93 -6.95
N PRO A 255 -7.51 -1.59 -6.85
CA PRO A 255 -7.50 -0.73 -8.02
C PRO A 255 -6.18 -0.82 -8.79
N TYR A 256 -5.05 -0.93 -8.06
CA TYR A 256 -3.74 -1.09 -8.66
C TYR A 256 -3.59 -2.44 -9.36
N HIS A 257 -3.90 -3.55 -8.70
CA HIS A 257 -3.72 -4.90 -9.25
C HIS A 257 -4.62 -5.17 -10.45
N VAL A 258 -5.90 -4.77 -10.36
CA VAL A 258 -6.83 -4.86 -11.49
C VAL A 258 -6.28 -4.12 -12.71
N ASN A 259 -5.74 -2.91 -12.52
CA ASN A 259 -5.17 -2.14 -13.62
C ASN A 259 -3.78 -2.63 -14.07
N PHE A 260 -2.96 -3.17 -13.16
CA PHE A 260 -1.58 -3.58 -13.44
C PHE A 260 -1.52 -4.66 -14.52
N LEU A 261 -2.43 -5.63 -14.47
CA LEU A 261 -2.55 -6.66 -15.51
C LEU A 261 -2.73 -6.03 -16.90
N PHE A 262 -3.70 -5.13 -17.05
CA PHE A 262 -3.95 -4.43 -18.31
C PHE A 262 -2.81 -3.50 -18.70
N TYR A 263 -2.19 -2.82 -17.73
CA TYR A 263 -1.09 -1.89 -17.97
C TYR A 263 0.12 -2.61 -18.53
N MET A 264 0.45 -3.78 -17.99
CA MET A 264 1.53 -4.60 -18.52
C MET A 264 1.23 -5.11 -19.92
N MET A 265 0.00 -5.56 -20.20
CA MET A 265 -0.39 -5.97 -21.56
C MET A 265 -0.34 -4.80 -22.55
N ALA A 266 -0.74 -3.60 -22.15
CA ALA A 266 -0.67 -2.39 -22.96
C ALA A 266 0.77 -1.91 -23.20
N THR A 267 1.67 -2.08 -22.23
CA THR A 267 3.09 -1.66 -22.33
C THR A 267 3.94 -2.64 -23.13
N GLN A 268 3.49 -3.89 -23.28
CA GLN A 268 4.12 -4.90 -24.13
C GLN A 268 3.47 -5.01 -25.52
N ASP A 269 2.65 -4.03 -25.93
CA ASP A 269 1.98 -3.98 -27.24
C ASP A 269 1.08 -5.20 -27.55
N ILE A 270 0.55 -5.87 -26.51
CA ILE A 270 -0.38 -7.01 -26.66
C ILE A 270 -1.81 -6.52 -26.90
N ILE A 271 -2.22 -5.45 -26.20
CA ILE A 271 -3.52 -4.80 -26.43
C ILE A 271 -3.40 -3.84 -27.60
N VAL A 272 -4.17 -4.05 -28.66
CA VAL A 272 -4.17 -3.18 -29.86
C VAL A 272 -5.22 -2.05 -29.77
N SER A 273 -6.18 -2.15 -28.84
CA SER A 273 -7.24 -1.15 -28.67
C SER A 273 -6.70 0.16 -28.07
N CYS A 274 -6.62 1.21 -28.89
CA CYS A 274 -6.15 2.54 -28.48
C CYS A 274 -6.93 3.14 -27.28
N PRO A 275 -8.28 3.09 -27.23
CA PRO A 275 -9.03 3.61 -26.08
C PRO A 275 -8.71 2.86 -24.78
N LEU A 276 -8.54 1.54 -24.85
CA LEU A 276 -8.20 0.73 -23.68
C LEU A 276 -6.79 1.02 -23.17
N GLN A 277 -5.80 1.15 -24.08
CA GLN A 277 -4.45 1.55 -23.70
C GLN A 277 -4.44 2.92 -23.00
N LEU A 278 -5.21 3.88 -23.51
CA LEU A 278 -5.31 5.22 -22.94
C LEU A 278 -5.86 5.15 -21.51
N VAL A 279 -7.04 4.55 -21.33
CA VAL A 279 -7.68 4.43 -20.00
C VAL A 279 -6.74 3.79 -18.98
N VAL A 280 -6.09 2.70 -19.36
CA VAL A 280 -5.20 1.94 -18.46
C VAL A 280 -3.94 2.73 -18.10
N LYS A 281 -3.31 3.42 -19.07
CA LYS A 281 -2.14 4.28 -18.85
C LYS A 281 -2.49 5.50 -17.98
N HIS A 282 -3.67 6.09 -18.18
CA HIS A 282 -4.17 7.20 -17.36
C HIS A 282 -4.52 6.76 -15.93
N PHE A 283 -5.14 5.60 -15.76
CA PHE A 283 -5.57 5.13 -14.45
C PHE A 283 -4.42 4.56 -13.61
N HIS A 284 -3.34 4.07 -14.23
CA HIS A 284 -2.18 3.52 -13.53
C HIS A 284 -1.59 4.46 -12.46
N PRO A 285 -1.24 5.73 -12.76
CA PRO A 285 -0.70 6.64 -11.76
C PRO A 285 -1.68 6.93 -10.62
N ILE A 286 -2.98 7.04 -10.91
CA ILE A 286 -4.05 7.24 -9.93
C ILE A 286 -4.13 6.03 -8.97
N SER A 287 -4.14 4.82 -9.53
CA SER A 287 -4.17 3.59 -8.75
C SER A 287 -2.94 3.43 -7.83
N LEU A 288 -1.77 3.91 -8.27
CA LEU A 288 -0.55 3.96 -7.44
C LEU A 288 -0.68 4.95 -6.26
N CYS A 289 -1.34 6.11 -6.46
CA CYS A 289 -1.66 7.03 -5.38
C CYS A 289 -2.61 6.38 -4.36
N ILE A 290 -3.68 5.75 -4.83
CA ILE A 290 -4.62 5.02 -3.96
C ILE A 290 -3.89 3.94 -3.15
N ALA A 291 -2.98 3.19 -3.78
CA ALA A 291 -2.15 2.20 -3.09
C ALA A 291 -1.22 2.82 -2.03
N SER A 292 -0.75 4.06 -2.23
CA SER A 292 0.05 4.81 -1.22
C SER A 292 -0.78 5.29 -0.03
N LEU A 293 -2.11 5.28 -0.08
CA LEU A 293 -2.93 5.60 1.10
C LEU A 293 -2.83 4.52 2.20
N ASN A 294 -2.30 3.34 1.87
CA ASN A 294 -2.10 2.27 2.85
C ASN A 294 -1.35 2.74 4.09
N CYS A 295 -0.28 3.54 3.93
CA CYS A 295 0.53 4.02 5.03
C CYS A 295 -0.26 4.95 5.99
N CYS A 296 -1.30 5.62 5.50
CA CYS A 296 -2.17 6.46 6.32
C CYS A 296 -3.37 5.71 6.92
N LEU A 297 -3.81 4.61 6.28
CA LEU A 297 -4.95 3.82 6.72
C LEU A 297 -4.57 2.68 7.68
N ASN A 298 -3.34 2.18 7.63
CA ASN A 298 -2.84 1.15 8.56
C ASN A 298 -2.92 1.55 10.05
N PRO A 299 -2.76 2.84 10.45
CA PRO A 299 -3.08 3.30 11.80
C PRO A 299 -4.48 2.96 12.32
N LEU A 300 -5.49 2.85 11.45
CA LEU A 300 -6.83 2.39 11.84
C LEU A 300 -6.80 0.94 12.33
N ILE A 301 -5.98 0.11 11.70
CA ILE A 301 -5.78 -1.29 12.07
C ILE A 301 -5.21 -1.36 13.49
N TYR A 302 -4.20 -0.53 13.82
CA TYR A 302 -3.62 -0.45 15.17
C TYR A 302 -4.63 0.02 16.24
N TYR A 303 -5.47 1.01 15.91
CA TYR A 303 -6.54 1.51 16.77
C TYR A 303 -7.57 0.44 17.12
N PHE A 304 -8.00 -0.38 16.15
CA PHE A 304 -8.94 -1.47 16.42
C PHE A 304 -8.27 -2.69 17.07
N LEU A 305 -6.95 -2.86 16.92
CA LEU A 305 -6.18 -4.00 17.43
C LEU A 305 -5.77 -3.87 18.90
N THR A 306 -5.42 -2.68 19.35
CA THR A 306 -4.80 -2.48 20.66
C THR A 306 -5.56 -1.45 21.49
N THR A 307 -6.17 -1.91 22.59
CA THR A 307 -6.74 -1.05 23.63
C THR A 307 -5.71 -0.06 24.17
N GLU A 308 -4.44 -0.45 24.15
CA GLU A 308 -3.31 0.39 24.54
C GLU A 308 -3.09 1.56 23.58
N PHE A 309 -3.22 1.37 22.26
CA PHE A 309 -3.11 2.49 21.31
C PHE A 309 -4.32 3.43 21.43
N GLN A 310 -5.51 2.89 21.69
CA GLN A 310 -6.68 3.70 22.03
C GLN A 310 -6.44 4.56 23.27
N GLN A 311 -5.89 3.98 24.35
CA GLN A 311 -5.57 4.70 25.58
C GLN A 311 -4.49 5.77 25.38
N GLN A 312 -3.46 5.50 24.57
CA GLN A 312 -2.40 6.49 24.29
C GLN A 312 -2.87 7.62 23.39
N LEU A 313 -3.71 7.34 22.39
CA LEU A 313 -4.38 8.37 21.59
C LEU A 313 -5.32 9.21 22.45
N ALA A 314 -6.09 8.59 23.34
CA ALA A 314 -6.97 9.31 24.26
C ALA A 314 -6.18 10.21 25.23
N ARG A 315 -5.01 9.75 25.72
CA ARG A 315 -4.12 10.55 26.58
C ARG A 315 -3.48 11.73 25.85
N HIS A 316 -2.99 11.54 24.62
CA HIS A 316 -2.42 12.64 23.84
C HIS A 316 -3.50 13.60 23.32
N GLY A 317 -4.66 13.07 22.92
CA GLY A 317 -5.81 13.86 22.53
C GLY A 317 -6.31 14.72 23.69
N SER A 318 -6.42 14.15 24.89
CA SER A 318 -6.82 14.90 26.09
C SER A 318 -5.75 15.88 26.56
N SER A 319 -4.45 15.57 26.46
CA SER A 319 -3.40 16.53 26.81
C SER A 319 -3.32 17.71 25.83
N VAL A 320 -3.56 17.49 24.54
CA VAL A 320 -3.63 18.56 23.53
C VAL A 320 -4.90 19.40 23.71
N LEU A 321 -6.04 18.77 23.99
CA LEU A 321 -7.30 19.48 24.29
C LEU A 321 -7.17 20.31 25.57
N ARG A 322 -6.54 19.74 26.61
CA ARG A 322 -6.29 20.41 27.89
C ARG A 322 -5.27 21.55 27.75
N GLY A 323 -4.24 21.37 26.93
CA GLY A 323 -3.28 22.43 26.59
C GLY A 323 -3.93 23.59 25.81
N ARG A 324 -4.85 23.28 24.88
CA ARG A 324 -5.64 24.30 24.17
C ARG A 324 -6.62 25.03 25.08
N LEU A 325 -7.32 24.33 25.98
CA LEU A 325 -8.20 24.94 26.98
C LEU A 325 -7.43 25.87 27.92
N MET A 326 -6.26 25.44 28.43
CA MET A 326 -5.41 26.30 29.27
C MET A 326 -4.85 27.51 28.50
N SER A 327 -4.54 27.37 27.20
CA SER A 327 -4.13 28.52 26.38
C SER A 327 -5.27 29.52 26.13
N LEU A 328 -6.50 29.03 25.98
CA LEU A 328 -7.69 29.88 25.82
C LEU A 328 -8.00 30.66 27.11
N GLU A 329 -7.91 30.01 28.29
CA GLU A 329 -8.06 30.67 29.59
C GLU A 329 -6.97 31.72 29.86
N SER A 330 -5.72 31.47 29.44
CA SER A 330 -4.65 32.48 29.57
C SER A 330 -4.86 33.70 28.67
N SER A 331 -5.51 33.53 27.51
CA SER A 331 -5.79 34.60 26.56
C SER A 331 -7.04 35.42 26.89
N SER A 332 -7.98 34.85 27.65
CA SER A 332 -9.12 35.61 28.19
C SER A 332 -8.72 36.46 29.41
N SER A 333 -7.78 35.97 30.23
CA SER A 333 -7.28 36.69 31.41
C SER A 333 -6.40 37.91 31.09
N PHE A 334 -6.02 38.12 29.82
CA PHE A 334 -5.23 39.27 29.36
C PHE A 334 -6.08 40.36 28.69
N LYS A 335 -7.41 40.15 28.61
CA LYS A 335 -8.38 41.08 28.01
C LYS A 335 -9.35 41.71 29.01
N GLU A 336 -9.24 41.36 30.30
CA GLU A 336 -9.75 42.14 31.43
C GLU A 336 -8.59 42.91 32.06
#